data_AF-A0A2S0L992-F1
#
_entry.id   AF-A0A2S0L992-F1
#
_cell.length_a   1.000
_cell.length_b   1.000
_cell.length_c   1.000
_cell.angle_alpha   90.00
_cell.angle_beta   90.00
_cell.angle_gamma   90.00
#
_symmetry.space_group_name_H-M   'P 1'
#
loop_
_entity.id
_entity.type
_entity.pdbx_description
1 polymer ?
#
loop_
_entity_poly.entity_id
_entity_poly.type
_entity_poly.pdbx_seq_one_letter_code
_entity_poly.pdbx_strand_id
1 'polypeptide(L)'
;MVMMTPPWIKFPAYTEFTIGWRMGAGEDYKSKFWDWYEGLTPAKQQEYQALFPYPCFWHYNRWEENEQDIDDEEDYYYEGVALWQPKGAYKYSKKTFINSAKKLKFIFFWKPNANVIDESCLGQWQPSPFSVDGDKYSCAEQYMMAEKARLFEDEEVREEIMNTSDPKMMKALGRKVRNFDPQVWDKAKYSIVLNGNYYKFTQNKEMMDFLLSTGDKILVEASPVDAIWGIGLGKENEKAKNVAMWRGQNLLGFALMEVRDEIRKLYKNVHLLK
;
A
#
# COMPACT_ATOMS: atom_id res chain seq x y z
N MET A 1 -11.49 9.05 -29.83
CA MET A 1 -10.19 9.48 -29.27
C MET A 1 -9.72 8.35 -28.36
N VAL A 2 -8.46 7.92 -28.46
CA VAL A 2 -7.93 6.92 -27.53
C VAL A 2 -7.71 7.61 -26.18
N MET A 3 -8.14 6.98 -25.08
CA MET A 3 -7.87 7.49 -23.73
C MET A 3 -6.40 7.26 -23.38
N MET A 4 -5.72 8.29 -22.90
CA MET A 4 -4.37 8.11 -22.37
C MET A 4 -4.42 7.37 -21.03
N THR A 5 -3.36 6.62 -20.71
CA THR A 5 -3.25 5.93 -19.41
C THR A 5 -3.00 6.97 -18.31
N PRO A 6 -3.67 6.90 -17.16
CA PRO A 6 -3.38 7.81 -16.05
C PRO A 6 -1.91 7.73 -15.59
N PRO A 7 -1.28 8.84 -15.19
CA PRO A 7 0.13 8.84 -14.78
C PRO A 7 0.49 7.81 -13.70
N TRP A 8 -0.35 7.64 -12.68
CA TRP A 8 -0.12 6.67 -11.58
C TRP A 8 -0.26 5.19 -11.99
N ILE A 9 -0.93 4.91 -13.12
CA ILE A 9 -1.00 3.56 -13.71
C ILE A 9 0.17 3.37 -14.68
N LYS A 10 0.54 4.42 -15.43
CA LYS A 10 1.66 4.38 -16.37
C LYS A 10 3.01 4.23 -15.66
N PHE A 11 3.18 4.89 -14.52
CA PHE A 11 4.38 4.87 -13.68
C PHE A 11 4.02 4.39 -12.28
N PRO A 12 3.75 3.09 -12.08
CA PRO A 12 3.32 2.54 -10.80
C PRO A 12 4.42 2.56 -9.72
N ALA A 13 5.63 3.00 -10.06
CA ALA A 13 6.75 3.17 -9.13
C ALA A 13 6.95 4.61 -8.66
N TYR A 14 6.18 5.57 -9.19
CA TYR A 14 6.36 6.99 -8.89
C TYR A 14 5.42 7.42 -7.77
N THR A 15 5.98 8.10 -6.77
CA THR A 15 5.18 8.81 -5.77
C THR A 15 4.61 10.11 -6.36
N GLU A 16 3.72 10.77 -5.62
CA GLU A 16 3.11 12.03 -6.03
C GLU A 16 4.16 13.14 -6.34
N PHE A 17 5.24 13.18 -5.56
CA PHE A 17 6.23 14.26 -5.59
C PHE A 17 7.60 13.86 -6.11
N THR A 18 7.72 12.67 -6.70
CA THR A 18 8.99 12.20 -7.21
C THR A 18 9.60 13.15 -8.23
N ILE A 19 10.92 13.29 -8.17
CA ILE A 19 11.69 14.08 -9.13
C ILE A 19 11.56 13.51 -10.55
N GLY A 20 11.19 12.23 -10.69
CA GLY A 20 10.94 11.57 -11.97
C GLY A 20 9.84 12.21 -12.82
N TRP A 21 8.96 13.03 -12.21
CA TRP A 21 7.98 13.84 -12.95
C TRP A 21 8.58 15.10 -13.60
N ARG A 22 9.76 15.55 -13.16
CA ARG A 22 10.41 16.80 -13.61
C ARG A 22 11.76 16.58 -14.27
N MET A 23 12.44 15.49 -13.96
CA MET A 23 13.77 15.14 -14.47
C MET A 23 13.88 13.62 -14.63
N GLY A 24 12.95 13.02 -15.37
CA GLY A 24 12.90 11.58 -15.55
C GLY A 24 11.93 11.13 -16.62
N ALA A 25 11.70 9.81 -16.72
CA ALA A 25 10.85 9.22 -17.75
C ALA A 25 9.37 9.69 -17.67
N GLY A 26 8.94 10.24 -16.53
CA GLY A 26 7.60 10.75 -16.34
C GLY A 26 7.36 12.15 -16.89
N GLU A 27 8.41 12.96 -17.12
CA GLU A 27 8.27 14.37 -17.55
C GLU A 27 7.56 14.49 -18.90
N ASP A 28 8.12 13.87 -19.94
CA ASP A 28 7.54 13.85 -21.28
C ASP A 28 6.12 13.29 -21.31
N TYR A 29 5.86 12.26 -20.51
CA TYR A 29 4.54 11.63 -20.47
C TYR A 29 3.53 12.52 -19.76
N LYS A 30 3.92 13.14 -18.64
CA LYS A 30 3.07 14.04 -17.86
C LYS A 30 2.67 15.25 -18.69
N SER A 31 3.61 15.87 -19.44
CA SER A 31 3.31 16.96 -20.36
C SER A 31 2.30 16.52 -21.44
N LYS A 32 2.57 15.42 -22.17
CA LYS A 32 1.65 14.92 -23.21
C LYS A 32 0.27 14.55 -22.66
N PHE A 33 0.23 14.01 -21.44
CA PHE A 33 -1.01 13.66 -20.77
C PHE A 33 -1.87 14.89 -20.50
N TRP A 34 -1.29 15.96 -19.97
CA TRP A 34 -2.02 17.20 -19.68
C TRP A 34 -2.43 17.93 -20.96
N ASP A 35 -1.56 18.01 -21.98
CA ASP A 35 -1.93 18.57 -23.29
C ASP A 35 -3.16 17.87 -23.88
N TRP A 36 -3.19 16.53 -23.79
CA TRP A 36 -4.32 15.73 -24.26
C TRP A 36 -5.57 15.95 -23.40
N TYR A 37 -5.44 15.94 -22.08
CA TYR A 37 -6.55 16.04 -21.13
C TYR A 37 -7.20 17.43 -21.16
N GLU A 38 -6.41 18.50 -21.24
CA GLU A 38 -6.87 19.88 -21.38
C GLU A 38 -7.53 20.13 -22.74
N GLY A 39 -7.15 19.36 -23.77
CA GLY A 39 -7.82 19.37 -25.07
C GLY A 39 -9.21 18.68 -25.09
N LEU A 40 -9.62 18.02 -24.00
CA LEU A 40 -10.95 17.40 -23.90
C LEU A 40 -12.03 18.43 -23.55
N THR A 41 -13.28 18.12 -23.91
CA THR A 41 -14.42 18.92 -23.43
C THR A 41 -14.63 18.66 -21.93
N PRO A 42 -15.23 19.61 -21.17
CA PRO A 42 -15.49 19.41 -19.73
C PRO A 42 -16.28 18.13 -19.42
N ALA A 43 -17.25 17.77 -20.26
CA ALA A 43 -18.00 16.52 -20.11
C ALA A 43 -17.12 15.26 -20.25
N LYS A 44 -16.14 15.28 -21.17
CA LYS A 44 -15.19 14.17 -21.36
C LYS A 44 -14.14 14.12 -20.25
N GLN A 45 -13.75 15.28 -19.71
CA GLN A 45 -12.91 15.34 -18.52
C GLN A 45 -13.63 14.67 -17.34
N GLN A 46 -14.86 15.07 -17.02
CA GLN A 46 -15.66 14.44 -15.96
C GLN A 46 -15.84 12.93 -16.17
N GLU A 47 -16.12 12.49 -17.39
CA GLU A 47 -16.18 11.06 -17.73
C GLU A 47 -14.85 10.36 -17.43
N TYR A 48 -13.73 10.94 -17.85
CA TYR A 48 -12.40 10.39 -17.60
C TYR A 48 -12.06 10.32 -16.11
N GLN A 49 -12.38 11.38 -15.35
CA GLN A 49 -12.17 11.42 -13.89
C GLN A 49 -12.97 10.32 -13.17
N ALA A 50 -14.21 10.08 -13.58
CA ALA A 50 -15.05 9.02 -13.02
C ALA A 50 -14.53 7.62 -13.36
N LEU A 51 -13.92 7.45 -14.53
CA LEU A 51 -13.30 6.20 -14.94
C LEU A 51 -11.96 5.94 -14.24
N PHE A 52 -11.18 7.00 -14.01
CA PHE A 52 -9.82 6.95 -13.49
C PHE A 52 -9.62 7.97 -12.35
N PRO A 53 -10.10 7.66 -11.13
CA PRO A 53 -9.85 8.51 -9.96
C PRO A 53 -8.38 8.45 -9.54
N TYR A 54 -7.90 9.47 -8.84
CA TYR A 54 -6.56 9.48 -8.24
C TYR A 54 -6.42 8.44 -7.10
N PRO A 55 -5.20 7.95 -6.84
CA PRO A 55 -4.91 7.17 -5.64
C PRO A 55 -5.27 7.96 -4.38
N CYS A 56 -5.84 7.29 -3.38
CA CYS A 56 -6.31 7.93 -2.14
C CYS A 56 -5.20 8.56 -1.28
N PHE A 57 -3.93 8.34 -1.63
CA PHE A 57 -2.76 8.88 -0.94
C PHE A 57 -1.98 9.87 -1.83
N TRP A 58 -2.58 10.31 -2.94
CA TRP A 58 -2.14 11.47 -3.73
C TRP A 58 -3.11 12.62 -3.44
N HIS A 59 -2.68 13.59 -2.62
CA HIS A 59 -3.58 14.56 -2.00
C HIS A 59 -3.57 15.94 -2.69
N TYR A 60 -2.55 16.24 -3.48
CA TYR A 60 -2.34 17.57 -4.05
C TYR A 60 -2.60 17.65 -5.55
N ASN A 61 -2.36 16.57 -6.29
CA ASN A 61 -2.62 16.52 -7.71
C ASN A 61 -4.03 15.96 -7.96
N ARG A 62 -5.08 16.55 -7.40
CA ARG A 62 -6.47 16.09 -7.62
C ARG A 62 -7.09 16.72 -8.87
N TRP A 63 -8.18 16.13 -9.36
CA TRP A 63 -8.87 16.61 -10.55
C TRP A 63 -9.55 17.98 -10.38
N GLU A 64 -9.99 18.29 -9.16
CA GLU A 64 -10.58 19.57 -8.80
C GLU A 64 -9.55 20.37 -8.00
N GLU A 65 -9.24 21.57 -8.48
CA GLU A 65 -8.63 22.63 -7.67
C GLU A 65 -9.70 23.14 -6.70
N ASN A 66 -9.95 22.42 -5.61
CA ASN A 66 -10.69 23.04 -4.51
C ASN A 66 -9.75 24.05 -3.86
N GLU A 67 -9.96 25.35 -4.17
CA GLU A 67 -9.36 26.51 -3.48
C GLU A 67 -9.75 26.59 -1.99
N GLN A 68 -10.53 25.64 -1.47
CA GLN A 68 -10.58 25.41 -0.03
C GLN A 68 -9.22 24.85 0.36
N ASP A 69 -8.37 25.74 0.87
CA ASP A 69 -7.22 25.40 1.72
C ASP A 69 -7.51 24.08 2.42
N ILE A 70 -6.68 23.06 2.13
CA ILE A 70 -6.70 21.84 2.93
C ILE A 70 -6.22 22.28 4.31
N ASP A 71 -7.14 22.73 5.16
CA ASP A 71 -6.92 23.14 6.55
C ASP A 71 -6.34 21.97 7.39
N ASP A 72 -6.24 20.78 6.78
CA ASP A 72 -5.81 19.50 7.32
C ASP A 72 -4.61 18.89 6.55
N GLU A 73 -3.69 19.69 6.00
CA GLU A 73 -2.48 19.21 5.30
C GLU A 73 -1.66 18.22 6.17
N GLU A 74 -1.57 18.53 7.47
CA GLU A 74 -0.97 17.69 8.52
C GLU A 74 -1.72 16.36 8.76
N ASP A 75 -2.96 16.23 8.30
CA ASP A 75 -3.74 15.00 8.48
C ASP A 75 -3.38 13.94 7.44
N TYR A 76 -2.82 14.34 6.30
CA TYR A 76 -2.59 13.45 5.17
C TYR A 76 -1.11 13.22 4.85
N TYR A 77 -0.22 14.01 5.46
CA TYR A 77 1.21 13.78 5.46
C TYR A 77 1.74 13.81 6.89
N TYR A 78 2.59 12.85 7.24
CA TYR A 78 3.26 12.84 8.53
C TYR A 78 4.73 12.47 8.35
N GLU A 79 5.63 13.41 8.65
CA GLU A 79 7.09 13.22 8.51
C GLU A 79 7.49 12.70 7.11
N GLY A 80 6.88 13.27 6.07
CA GLY A 80 7.11 12.87 4.66
C GLY A 80 6.40 11.59 4.21
N VAL A 81 5.66 10.91 5.11
CA VAL A 81 4.86 9.72 4.77
C VAL A 81 3.47 10.14 4.30
N ALA A 82 3.10 9.79 3.07
CA ALA A 82 1.73 9.93 2.57
C ALA A 82 0.78 8.97 3.32
N LEU A 83 -0.26 9.52 3.93
CA LEU A 83 -1.28 8.80 4.69
C LEU A 83 -2.51 8.50 3.82
N TRP A 84 -3.13 7.34 4.02
CA TRP A 84 -4.32 6.93 3.24
C TRP A 84 -5.64 7.42 3.82
N GLN A 85 -5.64 7.71 5.12
CA GLN A 85 -6.77 8.22 5.88
C GLN A 85 -6.25 9.37 6.75
N PRO A 86 -7.10 10.35 7.11
CA PRO A 86 -6.74 11.42 8.03
C PRO A 86 -6.08 10.87 9.29
N LYS A 87 -4.96 11.49 9.70
CA LYS A 87 -4.18 11.18 10.91
C LYS A 87 -3.72 9.72 10.98
N GLY A 88 -3.62 9.02 9.84
CA GLY A 88 -3.20 7.63 9.76
C GLY A 88 -4.24 6.64 10.29
N ALA A 89 -5.52 7.02 10.31
CA ALA A 89 -6.60 6.17 10.77
C ALA A 89 -6.73 4.86 9.97
N TYR A 90 -7.28 3.82 10.60
CA TYR A 90 -7.44 2.50 9.97
C TYR A 90 -8.88 2.37 9.46
N LYS A 91 -9.08 2.05 8.17
CA LYS A 91 -10.42 1.79 7.63
C LYS A 91 -11.02 0.51 8.23
N TYR A 92 -10.19 -0.50 8.46
CA TYR A 92 -10.59 -1.78 9.03
C TYR A 92 -9.95 -2.03 10.39
N SER A 93 -10.73 -2.65 11.29
CA SER A 93 -10.25 -3.13 12.58
C SER A 93 -11.03 -4.37 13.01
N LYS A 94 -10.64 -5.00 14.13
CA LYS A 94 -11.44 -6.10 14.71
C LYS A 94 -12.88 -5.67 14.99
N LYS A 95 -13.09 -4.43 15.49
CA LYS A 95 -14.42 -3.90 15.81
C LYS A 95 -15.34 -3.87 14.58
N THR A 96 -14.77 -3.67 13.38
CA THR A 96 -15.51 -3.70 12.12
C THR A 96 -16.20 -5.05 11.87
N PHE A 97 -15.65 -6.16 12.38
CA PHE A 97 -16.11 -7.52 12.05
C PHE A 97 -16.69 -8.30 13.23
N ILE A 98 -16.39 -7.95 14.48
CA ILE A 98 -16.87 -8.68 15.69
C ILE A 98 -18.40 -8.79 15.71
N ASN A 99 -19.11 -7.73 15.33
CA ASN A 99 -20.57 -7.68 15.36
C ASN A 99 -21.20 -7.84 13.96
N SER A 100 -20.46 -8.38 12.99
CA SER A 100 -20.99 -8.53 11.64
C SER A 100 -22.12 -9.56 11.61
N ALA A 101 -23.30 -9.15 11.15
CA ALA A 101 -24.43 -10.06 10.91
C ALA A 101 -24.18 -11.02 9.73
N LYS A 102 -23.16 -10.75 8.89
CA LYS A 102 -22.83 -11.57 7.72
C LYS A 102 -21.87 -12.70 8.11
N LYS A 103 -22.04 -13.86 7.47
CA LYS A 103 -21.09 -14.97 7.59
C LYS A 103 -19.73 -14.56 7.01
N LEU A 104 -18.74 -14.38 7.89
CA LEU A 104 -17.39 -14.01 7.53
C LEU A 104 -16.67 -15.17 6.82
N LYS A 105 -15.93 -14.85 5.76
CA LYS A 105 -15.04 -15.77 5.05
C LYS A 105 -13.62 -15.24 5.18
N PHE A 106 -12.66 -16.15 5.35
CA PHE A 106 -11.27 -15.81 5.65
C PHE A 106 -10.32 -16.41 4.61
N ILE A 107 -9.23 -15.71 4.34
CA ILE A 107 -8.01 -16.26 3.74
C ILE A 107 -6.90 -16.09 4.78
N PHE A 108 -6.34 -17.19 5.25
CA PHE A 108 -5.25 -17.20 6.22
C PHE A 108 -3.92 -17.31 5.50
N PHE A 109 -2.97 -16.46 5.82
CA PHE A 109 -1.61 -16.48 5.28
C PHE A 109 -0.59 -16.28 6.40
N TRP A 110 0.67 -16.70 6.20
CA TRP A 110 1.74 -16.44 7.16
C TRP A 110 3.14 -16.59 6.55
N LYS A 111 3.52 -17.80 6.15
CA LYS A 111 4.88 -18.09 5.66
C LYS A 111 4.99 -17.85 4.14
N PRO A 112 6.14 -17.36 3.66
CA PRO A 112 6.36 -17.19 2.23
C PRO A 112 6.47 -18.54 1.50
N ASN A 113 6.09 -18.54 0.23
CA ASN A 113 6.25 -19.65 -0.70
C ASN A 113 6.76 -19.08 -2.04
N ALA A 114 8.06 -19.20 -2.29
CA ALA A 114 8.67 -18.58 -3.47
C ALA A 114 8.35 -19.30 -4.79
N ASN A 115 7.75 -20.49 -4.74
CA ASN A 115 7.60 -21.36 -5.90
C ASN A 115 6.25 -21.19 -6.62
N VAL A 116 5.24 -20.65 -5.94
CA VAL A 116 3.89 -20.50 -6.47
C VAL A 116 3.28 -19.19 -5.98
N ILE A 117 2.34 -18.65 -6.74
CA ILE A 117 1.53 -17.52 -6.30
C ILE A 117 0.27 -18.08 -5.65
N ASP A 118 0.30 -18.15 -4.32
CA ASP A 118 -0.81 -18.55 -3.45
C ASP A 118 -1.02 -17.49 -2.35
N GLU A 119 -1.74 -17.82 -1.27
CA GLU A 119 -1.98 -16.90 -0.16
C GLU A 119 -0.69 -16.33 0.46
N SER A 120 0.46 -16.98 0.29
CA SER A 120 1.75 -16.50 0.77
C SER A 120 2.11 -15.15 0.18
N CYS A 121 1.61 -14.81 -1.01
CA CYS A 121 1.89 -13.54 -1.66
C CYS A 121 1.36 -12.34 -0.88
N LEU A 122 0.45 -12.56 0.08
CA LEU A 122 -0.06 -11.55 1.00
C LEU A 122 0.96 -11.20 2.11
N GLY A 123 1.95 -12.05 2.38
CA GLY A 123 2.96 -11.82 3.41
C GLY A 123 4.01 -10.77 3.02
N GLN A 124 4.54 -10.06 4.03
CA GLN A 124 5.63 -9.07 3.85
C GLN A 124 6.94 -9.71 3.37
N TRP A 125 7.18 -10.96 3.77
CA TRP A 125 8.41 -11.71 3.49
C TRP A 125 8.39 -12.46 2.16
N GLN A 126 7.29 -12.40 1.42
CA GLN A 126 7.23 -12.99 0.08
C GLN A 126 8.22 -12.24 -0.84
N PRO A 127 9.12 -12.94 -1.55
CA PRO A 127 9.89 -12.33 -2.63
C PRO A 127 8.95 -11.74 -3.68
N SER A 128 8.99 -10.43 -3.84
CA SER A 128 8.10 -9.68 -4.73
C SER A 128 8.82 -8.37 -5.09
N PRO A 129 9.71 -8.37 -6.09
CA PRO A 129 10.48 -7.19 -6.43
C PRO A 129 9.58 -6.02 -6.86
N PHE A 130 9.85 -4.82 -6.39
CA PHE A 130 9.20 -3.57 -6.83
C PHE A 130 10.12 -2.37 -6.59
N SER A 131 9.79 -1.23 -7.18
CA SER A 131 10.55 0.01 -7.01
C SER A 131 9.67 1.16 -6.53
N VAL A 132 10.24 2.11 -5.79
CA VAL A 132 9.59 3.36 -5.40
C VAL A 132 10.60 4.48 -5.59
N ASP A 133 10.32 5.44 -6.47
CA ASP A 133 11.19 6.61 -6.74
C ASP A 133 12.66 6.29 -7.04
N GLY A 134 12.91 5.11 -7.63
CA GLY A 134 14.24 4.63 -7.98
C GLY A 134 14.85 3.66 -6.97
N ASP A 135 14.40 3.67 -5.71
CA ASP A 135 14.76 2.66 -4.73
C ASP A 135 14.14 1.31 -5.12
N LYS A 136 14.92 0.23 -5.07
CA LYS A 136 14.48 -1.13 -5.42
C LYS A 136 14.40 -2.00 -4.18
N TYR A 137 13.27 -2.68 -4.03
CA TYR A 137 12.99 -3.56 -2.90
C TYR A 137 12.75 -4.98 -3.40
N SER A 138 13.32 -5.95 -2.68
CA SER A 138 13.15 -7.39 -2.94
C SER A 138 11.84 -7.95 -2.41
N CYS A 139 11.30 -7.34 -1.35
CA CYS A 139 10.03 -7.68 -0.73
C CYS A 139 9.50 -6.50 0.09
N ALA A 140 8.25 -6.59 0.56
CA ALA A 140 7.60 -5.50 1.29
C ALA A 140 8.19 -5.30 2.71
N GLU A 141 8.76 -6.33 3.34
CA GLU A 141 9.51 -6.17 4.60
C GLU A 141 10.71 -5.23 4.43
N GLN A 142 11.43 -5.34 3.31
CA GLN A 142 12.58 -4.47 3.03
C GLN A 142 12.13 -3.00 2.97
N TYR A 143 11.05 -2.73 2.23
CA TYR A 143 10.45 -1.40 2.16
C TYR A 143 10.03 -0.90 3.54
N MET A 144 9.28 -1.71 4.30
CA MET A 144 8.79 -1.32 5.62
C MET A 144 9.93 -0.96 6.58
N MET A 145 11.02 -1.73 6.59
CA MET A 145 12.16 -1.46 7.47
C MET A 145 13.02 -0.30 6.97
N ALA A 146 13.19 -0.13 5.65
CA ALA A 146 13.91 1.00 5.06
C ALA A 146 13.17 2.33 5.31
N GLU A 147 11.85 2.35 5.15
CA GLU A 147 11.03 3.53 5.45
C GLU A 147 10.95 3.81 6.95
N LYS A 148 11.00 2.77 7.80
CA LYS A 148 11.19 2.96 9.23
C LYS A 148 12.51 3.67 9.53
N ALA A 149 13.62 3.23 8.92
CA ALA A 149 14.91 3.88 9.10
C ALA A 149 14.90 5.33 8.58
N ARG A 150 14.29 5.58 7.41
CA ARG A 150 14.10 6.92 6.83
C ARG A 150 13.32 7.85 7.77
N LEU A 151 12.22 7.36 8.36
CA LEU A 151 11.37 8.12 9.29
C LEU A 151 12.12 8.61 10.52
N PHE A 152 13.15 7.87 10.96
CA PHE A 152 13.98 8.23 12.12
C PHE A 152 15.37 8.76 11.71
N GLU A 153 15.51 9.17 10.45
CA GLU A 153 16.74 9.75 9.88
C GLU A 153 17.99 8.86 10.06
N ASP A 154 17.80 7.54 10.10
CA ASP A 154 18.87 6.56 10.29
C ASP A 154 19.35 5.99 8.96
N GLU A 155 20.08 6.81 8.19
CA GLU A 155 20.53 6.43 6.85
C GLU A 155 21.49 5.23 6.87
N GLU A 156 22.36 5.11 7.89
CA GLU A 156 23.29 3.97 8.00
C GLU A 156 22.52 2.64 8.11
N VAL A 157 21.50 2.56 8.97
CA VAL A 157 20.67 1.35 9.09
C VAL A 157 19.83 1.14 7.82
N ARG A 158 19.35 2.22 7.19
CA ARG A 158 18.65 2.14 5.91
C ARG A 158 19.53 1.50 4.84
N GLU A 159 20.76 1.94 4.68
CA GLU A 159 21.73 1.35 3.73
C GLU A 159 21.99 -0.13 4.01
N GLU A 160 22.17 -0.52 5.28
CA GLU A 160 22.31 -1.94 5.66
C GLU A 160 21.08 -2.77 5.26
N ILE A 161 19.87 -2.23 5.45
CA ILE A 161 18.61 -2.88 5.04
C ILE A 161 18.51 -3.00 3.52
N MET A 162 18.91 -1.96 2.78
CA MET A 162 18.87 -1.96 1.32
C MET A 162 19.89 -2.93 0.70
N ASN A 163 21.00 -3.20 1.40
CA ASN A 163 22.06 -4.10 0.96
C ASN A 163 21.82 -5.59 1.28
N THR A 164 20.73 -5.95 1.94
CA THR A 164 20.38 -7.35 2.21
C THR A 164 19.15 -7.81 1.43
N SER A 165 19.07 -9.12 1.18
CA SER A 165 17.90 -9.79 0.58
C SER A 165 17.22 -10.78 1.53
N ASP A 166 17.70 -10.90 2.78
CA ASP A 166 17.12 -11.78 3.80
C ASP A 166 16.08 -11.00 4.66
N PRO A 167 14.78 -11.32 4.57
CA PRO A 167 13.74 -10.68 5.38
C PRO A 167 13.97 -10.78 6.89
N LYS A 168 14.61 -11.86 7.35
CA LYS A 168 14.95 -12.03 8.76
C LYS A 168 16.00 -11.01 9.19
N MET A 169 16.99 -10.74 8.35
CA MET A 169 18.01 -9.73 8.58
C MET A 169 17.42 -8.32 8.51
N MET A 170 16.58 -8.02 7.50
CA MET A 170 15.87 -6.73 7.39
C MET A 170 15.10 -6.41 8.68
N LYS A 171 14.33 -7.39 9.19
CA LYS A 171 13.58 -7.23 10.44
C LYS A 171 14.49 -7.03 11.66
N ALA A 172 15.64 -7.70 11.69
CA ALA A 172 16.61 -7.54 12.77
C ALA A 172 17.25 -6.14 12.75
N LEU A 173 17.59 -5.63 11.56
CA LEU A 173 18.11 -4.27 11.36
C LEU A 173 17.07 -3.20 11.69
N GLY A 174 15.82 -3.38 11.27
CA GLY A 174 14.73 -2.46 11.62
C GLY A 174 14.44 -2.36 13.13
N ARG A 175 14.90 -3.30 13.95
CA ARG A 175 14.88 -3.21 15.42
C ARG A 175 16.02 -2.39 16.00
N LYS A 176 17.07 -2.13 15.22
CA LYS A 176 18.27 -1.37 15.61
C LYS A 176 18.22 0.10 15.17
N VAL A 177 17.18 0.51 14.42
CA VAL A 177 16.96 1.91 14.02
C VAL A 177 17.08 2.82 15.24
N ARG A 178 17.98 3.80 15.15
CA ARG A 178 18.27 4.80 16.16
C ARG A 178 17.11 5.80 16.26
N ASN A 179 17.07 6.55 17.35
CA ASN A 179 16.06 7.60 17.61
C ASN A 179 14.61 7.10 17.52
N PHE A 180 14.39 5.79 17.67
CA PHE A 180 13.07 5.19 17.55
C PHE A 180 12.11 5.72 18.62
N ASP A 181 11.04 6.37 18.17
CA ASP A 181 9.90 6.79 18.99
C ASP A 181 8.67 5.94 18.62
N PRO A 182 8.12 5.15 19.57
CA PRO A 182 6.89 4.37 19.34
C PRO A 182 5.69 5.21 18.90
N GLN A 183 5.54 6.45 19.37
CA GLN A 183 4.40 7.31 19.03
C GLN A 183 4.49 7.81 17.60
N VAL A 184 5.67 8.24 17.17
CA VAL A 184 5.95 8.61 15.77
C VAL A 184 5.71 7.41 14.86
N TRP A 185 6.24 6.24 15.25
CA TRP A 185 6.03 5.01 14.50
C TRP A 185 4.56 4.60 14.42
N ASP A 186 3.80 4.70 15.52
CA ASP A 186 2.40 4.31 15.57
C ASP A 186 1.51 5.13 14.63
N LYS A 187 1.86 6.42 14.41
CA LYS A 187 1.20 7.30 13.44
C LYS A 187 1.52 6.92 11.99
N ALA A 188 2.77 6.55 11.68
CA ALA A 188 3.23 6.33 10.31
C ALA A 188 3.12 4.88 9.81
N LYS A 189 3.31 3.89 10.70
CA LYS A 189 3.57 2.49 10.32
C LYS A 189 2.51 1.87 9.43
N TYR A 190 1.24 2.23 9.65
CA TYR A 190 0.13 1.65 8.92
C TYR A 190 0.15 2.12 7.46
N SER A 191 0.32 3.43 7.25
CA SER A 191 0.46 4.02 5.92
C SER A 191 1.73 3.55 5.21
N ILE A 192 2.86 3.39 5.91
CA ILE A 192 4.06 2.77 5.33
C ILE A 192 3.74 1.37 4.79
N VAL A 193 3.06 0.52 5.57
CA VAL A 193 2.68 -0.82 5.11
C VAL A 193 1.66 -0.76 3.97
N LEU A 194 0.71 0.16 3.97
CA LEU A 194 -0.22 0.38 2.87
C LEU A 194 0.51 0.76 1.58
N ASN A 195 1.40 1.76 1.64
CA ASN A 195 2.20 2.26 0.53
C ASN A 195 3.05 1.13 -0.07
N GLY A 196 3.82 0.42 0.76
CA GLY A 196 4.67 -0.69 0.31
C GLY A 196 3.87 -1.81 -0.36
N ASN A 197 2.73 -2.19 0.20
CA ASN A 197 1.87 -3.20 -0.43
C ASN A 197 1.23 -2.68 -1.73
N TYR A 198 0.80 -1.43 -1.79
CA TYR A 198 0.29 -0.85 -3.03
C TYR A 198 1.33 -0.92 -4.15
N TYR A 199 2.56 -0.47 -3.91
CA TYR A 199 3.64 -0.53 -4.89
C TYR A 199 4.00 -1.97 -5.27
N LYS A 200 4.10 -2.87 -4.28
CA LYS A 200 4.29 -4.30 -4.51
C LYS A 200 3.23 -4.87 -5.46
N PHE A 201 1.95 -4.72 -5.16
CA PHE A 201 0.89 -5.38 -5.92
C PHE A 201 0.73 -4.75 -7.30
N THR A 202 0.76 -3.42 -7.41
CA THR A 202 0.63 -2.75 -8.73
C THR A 202 1.78 -3.04 -9.69
N GLN A 203 2.95 -3.43 -9.19
CA GLN A 203 4.10 -3.83 -10.02
C GLN A 203 4.23 -5.34 -10.24
N ASN A 204 3.42 -6.16 -9.55
CA ASN A 204 3.44 -7.62 -9.67
C ASN A 204 2.06 -8.14 -10.09
N LYS A 205 1.79 -8.18 -11.40
CA LYS A 205 0.46 -8.43 -11.96
C LYS A 205 -0.21 -9.70 -11.43
N GLU A 206 0.47 -10.84 -11.43
CA GLU A 206 -0.13 -12.10 -10.97
C GLU A 206 -0.49 -12.07 -9.48
N MET A 207 0.33 -11.40 -8.65
CA MET A 207 0.01 -11.18 -7.24
C MET A 207 -1.16 -10.19 -7.06
N MET A 208 -1.24 -9.16 -7.92
CA MET A 208 -2.37 -8.23 -7.94
C MET A 208 -3.67 -8.95 -8.27
N ASP A 209 -3.64 -9.80 -9.30
CA ASP A 209 -4.78 -10.62 -9.72
C ASP A 209 -5.21 -11.55 -8.56
N PHE A 210 -4.25 -12.17 -7.86
CA PHE A 210 -4.54 -12.96 -6.66
C PHE A 210 -5.21 -12.11 -5.57
N LEU A 211 -4.65 -10.95 -5.22
CA LEU A 211 -5.23 -10.04 -4.22
C LEU A 211 -6.67 -9.65 -4.57
N LEU A 212 -6.94 -9.30 -5.83
CA LEU A 212 -8.29 -8.96 -6.31
C LEU A 212 -9.24 -10.16 -6.26
N SER A 213 -8.76 -11.36 -6.59
CA SER A 213 -9.54 -12.61 -6.56
C SER A 213 -10.03 -12.98 -5.15
N THR A 214 -9.40 -12.43 -4.11
CA THR A 214 -9.83 -12.66 -2.72
C THR A 214 -11.26 -12.14 -2.47
N GLY A 215 -11.75 -11.21 -3.29
CA GLY A 215 -13.11 -10.66 -3.21
C GLY A 215 -13.32 -9.88 -1.92
N ASP A 216 -14.37 -10.23 -1.16
CA ASP A 216 -14.70 -9.60 0.13
C ASP A 216 -14.24 -10.43 1.34
N LYS A 217 -13.39 -11.45 1.13
CA LYS A 217 -12.86 -12.26 2.23
C LYS A 217 -11.95 -11.41 3.11
N ILE A 218 -11.98 -11.66 4.42
CA ILE A 218 -11.06 -11.06 5.38
C ILE A 218 -9.71 -11.74 5.22
N LEU A 219 -8.67 -10.93 4.99
CA LEU A 219 -7.30 -11.42 4.91
C LEU A 219 -6.74 -11.48 6.33
N VAL A 220 -6.14 -12.60 6.69
CA VAL A 220 -5.73 -12.87 8.07
C VAL A 220 -4.29 -13.34 8.11
N GLU A 221 -3.42 -12.53 8.70
CA GLU A 221 -2.06 -12.96 9.00
C GLU A 221 -2.09 -13.88 10.22
N ALA A 222 -2.08 -15.19 9.96
CA ALA A 222 -2.17 -16.27 10.93
C ALA A 222 -0.81 -16.59 11.57
N SER A 223 -0.11 -15.55 12.00
CA SER A 223 1.15 -15.65 12.74
C SER A 223 0.86 -15.91 14.23
N PRO A 224 1.35 -17.01 14.83
CA PRO A 224 1.18 -17.28 16.25
C PRO A 224 2.05 -16.40 17.15
N VAL A 225 3.04 -15.71 16.58
CA VAL A 225 4.06 -14.93 17.31
C VAL A 225 3.97 -13.43 17.05
N ASP A 226 2.99 -12.98 16.24
CA ASP A 226 2.78 -11.55 15.95
C ASP A 226 1.38 -11.13 16.41
N ALA A 227 1.32 -10.21 17.38
CA ALA A 227 0.09 -9.67 17.93
C ALA A 227 -0.24 -8.25 17.39
N ILE A 228 0.61 -7.67 16.54
CA ILE A 228 0.39 -6.36 15.93
C ILE A 228 -0.10 -6.58 14.50
N TRP A 229 0.76 -7.13 13.65
CA TRP A 229 0.44 -7.35 12.24
C TRP A 229 -0.41 -8.60 12.04
N GLY A 230 -0.19 -9.61 12.89
CA GLY A 230 -0.94 -10.87 12.91
C GLY A 230 -2.05 -10.98 13.96
N ILE A 231 -2.72 -12.14 14.00
CA ILE A 231 -3.78 -12.46 14.98
C ILE A 231 -3.26 -13.10 16.27
N GLY A 232 -1.97 -13.38 16.38
CA GLY A 232 -1.38 -14.09 17.52
C GLY A 232 -1.84 -15.55 17.65
N LEU A 233 -2.30 -16.15 16.55
CA LEU A 233 -2.80 -17.53 16.44
C LEU A 233 -2.40 -18.12 15.09
N GLY A 234 -2.08 -19.41 15.05
CA GLY A 234 -1.87 -20.14 13.78
C GLY A 234 -3.17 -20.49 13.07
N LYS A 235 -3.12 -20.72 11.75
CA LYS A 235 -4.31 -20.99 10.91
C LYS A 235 -5.13 -22.21 11.35
N GLU A 236 -4.47 -23.21 11.94
CA GLU A 236 -5.11 -24.45 12.43
C GLU A 236 -5.77 -24.28 13.81
N ASN A 237 -5.60 -23.13 14.47
CA ASN A 237 -6.24 -22.89 15.75
C ASN A 237 -7.74 -22.63 15.55
N GLU A 238 -8.60 -23.35 16.28
CA GLU A 238 -10.06 -23.20 16.19
C GLU A 238 -10.54 -21.76 16.45
N LYS A 239 -9.82 -21.02 17.30
CA LYS A 239 -10.11 -19.61 17.63
C LYS A 239 -9.76 -18.66 16.48
N ALA A 240 -8.96 -19.06 15.50
CA ALA A 240 -8.55 -18.21 14.38
C ALA A 240 -9.74 -17.79 13.50
N LYS A 241 -10.84 -18.55 13.49
CA LYS A 241 -12.06 -18.21 12.74
C LYS A 241 -13.02 -17.29 13.51
N ASN A 242 -12.68 -16.92 14.75
CA ASN A 242 -13.47 -16.03 15.58
C ASN A 242 -12.68 -14.74 15.88
N VAL A 243 -13.05 -13.64 15.23
CA VAL A 243 -12.39 -12.34 15.34
C VAL A 243 -12.31 -11.84 16.80
N ALA A 244 -13.33 -12.13 17.62
CA ALA A 244 -13.35 -11.74 19.03
C ALA A 244 -12.31 -12.49 19.88
N MET A 245 -11.84 -13.65 19.40
CA MET A 245 -10.85 -14.48 20.10
C MET A 245 -9.42 -14.20 19.64
N TRP A 246 -9.21 -13.32 18.65
CA TRP A 246 -7.89 -12.94 18.19
C TRP A 246 -7.14 -12.15 19.27
N ARG A 247 -5.94 -12.64 19.58
CA ARG A 247 -5.03 -12.00 20.55
C ARG A 247 -4.32 -10.80 19.92
N GLY A 248 -4.07 -10.86 18.62
CA GLY A 248 -3.47 -9.79 17.85
C GLY A 248 -4.46 -8.82 17.20
N GLN A 249 -3.93 -7.85 16.47
CA GLN A 249 -4.71 -6.79 15.81
C GLN A 249 -4.97 -7.07 14.33
N ASN A 250 -4.24 -8.00 13.69
CA ASN A 250 -4.34 -8.31 12.26
C ASN A 250 -4.13 -7.09 11.35
N LEU A 251 -3.26 -6.14 11.73
CA LEU A 251 -3.08 -4.91 10.97
C LEU A 251 -2.65 -5.19 9.52
N LEU A 252 -1.86 -6.24 9.24
CA LEU A 252 -1.42 -6.52 7.88
C LEU A 252 -2.59 -6.99 7.01
N GLY A 253 -3.40 -7.91 7.54
CA GLY A 253 -4.60 -8.39 6.85
C GLY A 253 -5.56 -7.24 6.51
N PHE A 254 -5.75 -6.31 7.45
CA PHE A 254 -6.57 -5.11 7.23
C PHE A 254 -5.97 -4.14 6.22
N ALA A 255 -4.66 -3.87 6.30
CA ALA A 255 -3.96 -3.03 5.33
C ALA A 255 -4.09 -3.57 3.89
N LEU A 256 -3.93 -4.88 3.71
CA LEU A 256 -4.10 -5.53 2.40
C LEU A 256 -5.53 -5.42 1.86
N MET A 257 -6.54 -5.41 2.74
CA MET A 257 -7.93 -5.19 2.32
C MET A 257 -8.15 -3.76 1.83
N GLU A 258 -7.53 -2.77 2.48
CA GLU A 258 -7.57 -1.38 2.00
C GLU A 258 -6.85 -1.23 0.65
N VAL A 259 -5.66 -1.80 0.52
CA VAL A 259 -4.90 -1.84 -0.75
C VAL A 259 -5.71 -2.50 -1.85
N ARG A 260 -6.37 -3.63 -1.55
CA ARG A 260 -7.25 -4.32 -2.50
C ARG A 260 -8.40 -3.44 -2.95
N ASP A 261 -9.04 -2.71 -2.04
CA ASP A 261 -10.15 -1.84 -2.39
C ASP A 261 -9.70 -0.66 -3.26
N GLU A 262 -8.54 -0.09 -2.96
CA GLU A 262 -7.95 1.00 -3.73
C GLU A 262 -7.54 0.53 -5.12
N ILE A 263 -6.81 -0.58 -5.23
CA ILE A 263 -6.46 -1.18 -6.54
C ILE A 263 -7.72 -1.53 -7.33
N ARG A 264 -8.75 -2.12 -6.69
CA ARG A 264 -10.02 -2.43 -7.36
C ARG A 264 -10.68 -1.17 -7.92
N LYS A 265 -10.62 -0.05 -7.21
CA LYS A 265 -11.14 1.25 -7.65
C LYS A 265 -10.34 1.79 -8.85
N LEU A 266 -9.02 1.90 -8.71
CA LEU A 266 -8.13 2.52 -9.70
C LEU A 266 -8.00 1.69 -10.98
N TYR A 267 -7.95 0.36 -10.85
CA TYR A 267 -7.72 -0.56 -11.98
C TYR A 267 -9.01 -1.09 -12.59
N LYS A 268 -10.20 -0.67 -12.12
CA LYS A 268 -11.51 -1.14 -12.61
C LYS A 268 -11.64 -1.03 -14.13
N ASN A 269 -11.20 0.10 -14.67
CA ASN A 269 -11.45 0.50 -16.06
C ASN A 269 -10.20 0.44 -16.95
N VAL A 270 -9.11 -0.20 -16.50
CA VAL A 270 -7.85 -0.25 -17.29
C VAL A 270 -7.98 -1.02 -18.59
N HIS A 271 -8.97 -1.92 -18.68
CA HIS A 271 -9.33 -2.61 -19.93
C HIS A 271 -9.87 -1.68 -21.02
N LEU A 272 -10.24 -0.43 -20.68
CA LEU A 272 -10.65 0.61 -21.63
C LEU A 272 -9.46 1.40 -22.19
N LEU A 273 -8.30 1.30 -21.54
CA LEU A 273 -7.05 1.91 -22.02
C LEU A 273 -6.50 1.05 -23.16
N LYS A 274 -6.10 1.67 -24.26
CA LYS A 274 -5.50 1.00 -25.43
C LYS A 274 -3.99 1.12 -25.41
#